data_AF-A0A2H4ZNK5-F1
#
_entry.id   AF-A0A2H4ZNK5-F1
#
_cell.length_a   1.000
_cell.length_b   1.000
_cell.length_c   1.000
_cell.angle_alpha   90.00
_cell.angle_beta   90.00
_cell.angle_gamma   90.00
#
_symmetry.space_group_name_H-M   'P 1'
#
loop_
_entity.id
_entity.type
_entity.pdbx_description
1 polymer ?
#
loop_
_entity_poly.entity_id
_entity_poly.type
_entity_poly.pdbx_seq_one_letter_code
_entity_poly.pdbx_strand_id
1 'polypeptide(L)' 'MINTIFSWVWSISAILLVASILLHNPKGDGMGGLAASGSSMFTSASSAENSLNRISWTLIGIFLSLAIVLSAGWAN' A
#
# COMPACT_ATOMS: atom_id res chain seq x y z
N MET A 1 -11.03 22.53 12.83
CA MET A 1 -11.66 21.23 13.20
C MET A 1 -11.59 20.22 12.06
N ILE A 2 -11.95 20.61 10.84
CA ILE A 2 -11.89 19.70 9.68
C ILE A 2 -10.47 19.17 9.41
N ASN A 3 -9.46 20.05 9.48
CA ASN A 3 -8.07 19.67 9.23
C ASN A 3 -7.54 18.63 10.25
N THR A 4 -7.95 18.75 11.53
CA THR A 4 -7.62 17.77 12.58
C THR A 4 -8.18 16.38 12.25
N ILE A 5 -9.40 16.32 11.71
CA ILE A 5 -10.02 15.05 11.29
C ILE A 5 -9.21 14.43 10.14
N PHE A 6 -8.85 15.23 9.13
CA PHE A 6 -8.00 14.78 8.02
C PHE A 6 -6.62 14.30 8.50
N SER A 7 -5.97 15.00 9.44
CA SER A 7 -4.70 14.55 10.03
C SER A 7 -4.82 13.22 10.75
N TRP A 8 -5.91 12.99 11.48
CA TRP A 8 -6.16 11.70 12.13
C TRP A 8 -6.39 10.58 11.14
N VAL A 9 -7.20 10.80 10.10
CA VAL A 9 -7.43 9.81 9.04
C VAL A 9 -6.13 9.49 8.30
N TRP A 10 -5.31 10.50 8.00
CA TRP A 10 -4.00 10.32 7.39
C TRP A 10 -3.06 9.47 8.27
N SER A 11 -2.95 9.76 9.56
CA SER A 11 -2.13 8.98 10.50
C SER A 11 -2.60 7.52 10.62
N ILE A 12 -3.92 7.29 10.68
CA ILE A 12 -4.47 5.93 10.72
C ILE A 12 -4.15 5.19 9.41
N SER A 13 -4.27 5.84 8.26
CA SER A 13 -3.93 5.24 6.96
C SER A 13 -2.45 4.85 6.87
N ALA A 14 -1.55 5.63 7.49
CA ALA A 14 -0.13 5.34 7.55
C ALA A 14 0.15 4.05 8.35
N ILE A 15 -0.48 3.90 9.52
CA ILE A 15 -0.34 2.71 10.36
C ILE A 15 -0.86 1.47 9.61
N LEU A 16 -2.01 1.60 8.94
CA LEU A 16 -2.61 0.51 8.16
C LEU A 16 -1.74 0.11 6.97
N LEU A 17 -1.05 1.08 6.33
CA LEU A 17 -0.06 0.81 5.30
C LEU A 17 1.13 0.02 5.81
N VAL A 18 1.74 0.49 6.91
CA VAL A 18 2.87 -0.21 7.52
C VAL A 18 2.48 -1.63 7.90
N ALA A 19 1.31 -1.82 8.51
CA ALA A 19 0.78 -3.16 8.80
C ALA A 19 0.57 -3.99 7.52
N SER A 20 -0.01 -3.43 6.47
CA SER A 20 -0.25 -4.10 5.19
C SER A 20 1.05 -4.51 4.47
N ILE A 21 2.11 -3.72 4.60
CA ILE A 21 3.44 -4.02 4.05
C ILE A 21 4.13 -5.11 4.88
N LEU A 22 4.02 -5.08 6.21
CA LEU A 22 4.58 -6.14 7.06
C LEU A 22 3.87 -7.49 6.88
N LEU A 23 2.58 -7.47 6.50
CA LEU A 23 1.84 -8.66 6.10
C LEU A 23 2.27 -9.20 4.74
N HIS A 24 2.91 -8.39 3.88
CA HIS A 24 3.58 -8.92 2.69
C HIS A 24 4.78 -9.74 3.14
N ASN A 25 4.62 -11.05 3.10
CA ASN A 25 5.69 -11.99 3.41
C ASN A 25 6.67 -11.99 2.23
N PRO A 26 7.97 -11.64 2.41
CA PRO A 26 8.93 -11.50 1.31
C PRO A 26 9.38 -12.84 0.71
N LYS A 27 8.63 -13.94 0.90
CA LYS A 27 9.08 -15.31 0.61
C LYS A 27 9.16 -15.66 -0.90
N GLY A 28 9.15 -14.68 -1.81
CA GLY A 28 9.20 -14.95 -3.26
C GLY A 28 9.83 -13.86 -4.13
N ASP A 29 9.79 -12.59 -3.73
CA ASP A 29 10.19 -11.45 -4.59
C ASP A 29 11.66 -11.00 -4.41
N GLY A 30 12.54 -11.91 -4.01
CA GLY A 30 13.99 -11.63 -4.00
C GLY A 30 14.59 -11.53 -5.41
N MET A 31 15.92 -11.37 -5.50
CA MET A 31 16.66 -11.40 -6.78
C MET A 31 16.36 -12.64 -7.66
N GLY A 32 15.86 -13.74 -7.08
CA GLY A 32 15.39 -14.92 -7.80
C GLY A 32 14.06 -14.74 -8.56
N GLY A 33 13.13 -13.90 -8.07
CA GLY A 33 11.90 -13.53 -8.78
C GLY A 33 12.17 -12.56 -9.93
N LEU A 34 13.12 -11.64 -9.74
CA LEU A 34 13.63 -10.76 -10.80
C LEU A 34 14.40 -11.56 -11.87
N ALA A 35 15.20 -12.56 -11.51
CA ALA A 35 15.87 -13.48 -12.44
C ALA A 35 14.89 -14.44 -13.15
N ALA A 36 13.76 -14.78 -12.51
CA ALA A 36 12.69 -15.59 -13.08
C ALA A 36 11.74 -14.81 -14.01
N SER A 37 11.99 -13.52 -14.28
CA SER A 37 11.22 -12.71 -15.25
C SER A 37 11.22 -13.30 -16.68
N GLY A 38 11.99 -14.37 -16.94
CA GLY A 38 11.96 -15.15 -18.17
C GLY A 38 11.28 -16.53 -18.09
N SER A 39 10.85 -17.01 -16.92
CA SER A 39 10.34 -18.38 -16.78
C SER A 39 9.12 -18.48 -15.85
N SER A 40 7.98 -18.71 -16.50
CA SER A 40 6.75 -19.32 -15.99
C SER A 40 5.59 -18.36 -15.77
N MET A 41 4.78 -18.25 -16.81
CA MET A 41 3.44 -17.64 -16.87
C MET A 41 2.39 -18.41 -16.04
N PHE A 42 2.81 -19.23 -15.07
CA PHE A 42 1.96 -20.09 -14.23
C PHE A 42 2.25 -19.90 -12.74
N THR A 43 2.43 -18.65 -12.29
CA THR A 43 2.33 -18.32 -10.87
C THR A 43 0.88 -18.03 -10.52
N SER A 44 0.23 -18.98 -9.86
CA SER A 44 -1.02 -18.72 -9.15
C SER A 44 -0.64 -18.06 -7.83
N ALA A 45 -0.45 -16.74 -7.83
CA ALA A 45 -0.42 -15.99 -6.57
C ALA A 45 -1.68 -16.35 -5.78
N SER A 46 -1.54 -16.63 -4.48
CA SER A 46 -2.68 -16.99 -3.65
C SER A 46 -3.73 -15.89 -3.75
N SER A 47 -5.02 -16.24 -3.84
CA SER A 47 -6.13 -15.26 -3.91
C SER A 47 -6.06 -14.22 -2.77
N ALA A 48 -5.50 -14.62 -1.62
CA ALA A 48 -5.22 -13.75 -0.48
C ALA A 48 -4.15 -12.69 -0.78
N GLU A 49 -3.08 -13.04 -1.49
CA GLU A 49 -1.98 -12.13 -1.86
C GLU A 49 -2.46 -11.09 -2.89
N ASN A 50 -3.23 -11.52 -3.89
CA ASN A 50 -3.82 -10.60 -4.87
C ASN A 50 -4.79 -9.59 -4.22
N SER A 51 -5.55 -10.04 -3.22
CA SER A 51 -6.43 -9.18 -2.43
C SER A 51 -5.64 -8.21 -1.54
N LEU A 52 -4.58 -8.68 -0.89
CA LEU A 52 -3.70 -7.86 -0.07
C LEU A 52 -3.00 -6.77 -0.90
N ASN A 53 -2.49 -7.12 -2.08
CA ASN A 53 -1.89 -6.18 -3.02
C ASN A 53 -2.87 -5.08 -3.44
N ARG A 54 -4.11 -5.44 -3.79
CA ARG A 54 -5.16 -4.45 -4.13
C ARG A 54 -5.43 -3.49 -2.96
N ILE A 55 -5.47 -3.99 -1.73
CA ILE A 55 -5.66 -3.18 -0.53
C ILE A 55 -4.46 -2.25 -0.32
N SER A 56 -3.22 -2.75 -0.47
CA SER A 56 -2.02 -1.92 -0.34
C SER A 56 -1.99 -0.78 -1.36
N TRP A 57 -2.25 -1.06 -2.64
CA TRP A 57 -2.32 -0.01 -3.67
C TRP A 57 -3.38 1.04 -3.38
N THR A 58 -4.55 0.60 -2.91
CA THR A 58 -5.63 1.52 -2.53
C THR A 58 -5.21 2.40 -1.35
N LEU A 59 -4.62 1.80 -0.31
CA LEU A 59 -4.11 2.51 0.85
C LEU A 59 -3.00 3.51 0.50
N ILE A 60 -2.08 3.14 -0.40
CA ILE A 60 -1.01 4.03 -0.89
C ILE A 60 -1.63 5.24 -1.59
N GLY A 61 -2.58 5.01 -2.50
CA GLY A 61 -3.26 6.09 -3.21
C GLY A 61 -3.98 7.05 -2.27
N ILE A 62 -4.67 6.53 -1.26
CA ILE A 62 -5.36 7.32 -0.23
C ILE A 62 -4.33 8.12 0.59
N PHE A 63 -3.30 7.47 1.12
CA PHE A 63 -2.28 8.11 1.95
C PHE A 63 -1.57 9.26 1.21
N LEU A 64 -1.14 9.03 -0.03
CA LEU A 64 -0.47 10.04 -0.85
C LEU A 64 -1.42 11.18 -1.21
N SER A 65 -2.67 10.88 -1.56
CA SER A 65 -3.68 11.90 -1.87
C SER A 65 -3.94 12.80 -0.65
N LEU A 66 -4.13 12.20 0.53
CA LEU A 66 -4.30 12.96 1.77
C LEU A 66 -3.04 13.77 2.11
N ALA A 67 -1.84 13.23 1.89
CA ALA A 67 -0.59 13.96 2.11
C ALA A 67 -0.51 15.23 1.26
N ILE A 68 -0.89 15.15 -0.02
CA ILE A 68 -0.92 16.31 -0.92
C ILE A 68 -1.96 17.33 -0.45
N VAL A 69 -3.18 16.88 -0.14
CA VAL A 69 -4.28 17.77 0.30
C VAL A 69 -3.92 18.51 1.60
N LEU A 70 -3.33 17.82 2.57
CA LEU A 70 -2.90 18.41 3.83
C LEU A 70 -1.72 19.36 3.62
N SER A 71 -0.74 18.97 2.79
CA SER A 71 0.46 19.77 2.51
C SER A 71 0.14 21.03 1.71
N ALA A 72 -0.81 20.98 0.79
CA ALA A 72 -1.23 22.11 -0.02
C ALA A 72 -2.18 23.07 0.73
N GLY A 73 -2.63 22.69 1.93
CA GLY A 73 -3.54 23.49 2.75
C GLY A 73 -4.94 23.61 2.15
N TRP A 74 -5.35 22.72 1.26
CA TRP A 74 -6.66 22.75 0.60
C TRP A 74 -7.83 22.47 1.54
N ALA A 75 -7.56 21.85 2.69
CA ALA A 75 -8.54 21.52 3.72
C ALA A 75 -8.57 22.54 4.88
N ASN A 76 -8.15 23.79 4.64
CA ASN A 76 -8.14 24.88 5.64
C ASN A 76 -9.49 25.57 5.78
#